data_AF-A0A842UYM0-F1
#
_entry.id   AF-A0A842UYM0-F1
#
_cell.length_a   1.000
_cell.length_b   1.000
_cell.length_c   1.000
_cell.angle_alpha   90.00
_cell.angle_beta   90.00
_cell.angle_gamma   90.00
#
_symmetry.space_group_name_H-M   'P 1'
#
loop_
_entity.id
_entity.type
_entity.pdbx_description
1 polymer ?
#
loop_
_entity_poly.entity_id
_entity_poly.type
_entity_poly.pdbx_seq_one_letter_code
_entity_poly.pdbx_strand_id
1 'polypeptide(L)'
;MEKPEFKTLKSYSIDFGTRNFLELALKEAREGDKFNRFISISKGYTDQEGRKHYKRSLGFAIDEEVIDFFIDKFPEIKKEASQVKKSSKPKEKEEETEKEEEE
;
A
#
# COMPACT_ATOMS: atom_id res chain seq x y z
N MET A 1 -28.58 12.94 16.25
CA MET A 1 -27.13 12.94 16.04
C MET A 1 -26.89 13.24 14.58
N GLU A 2 -26.30 14.39 14.28
CA GLU A 2 -25.84 14.68 12.92
C GLU A 2 -24.73 13.70 12.55
N LYS A 3 -24.68 13.29 11.28
CA LYS A 3 -23.62 12.40 10.82
C LYS A 3 -22.32 13.21 10.69
N PRO A 4 -21.17 12.70 11.16
CA PRO A 4 -19.91 13.38 10.96
C PRO A 4 -19.61 13.50 9.45
N GLU A 5 -19.24 14.70 9.02
CA GLU A 5 -18.81 14.97 7.65
C GLU A 5 -17.32 14.73 7.53
N PHE A 6 -16.89 13.98 6.51
CA PHE A 6 -15.48 13.69 6.29
C PHE A 6 -14.99 14.38 5.02
N LYS A 7 -13.87 15.09 5.14
CA LYS A 7 -13.19 15.75 4.03
C LYS A 7 -11.77 15.22 3.89
N THR A 8 -11.39 14.80 2.69
CA THR A 8 -9.99 14.48 2.37
C THR A 8 -9.25 15.78 2.06
N LEU A 9 -8.22 16.10 2.84
CA LEU A 9 -7.36 17.26 2.63
C LEU A 9 -6.25 16.95 1.63
N LYS A 10 -5.67 15.75 1.71
CA LYS A 10 -4.61 15.28 0.80
C LYS A 10 -4.63 13.76 0.72
N SER A 11 -4.31 13.20 -0.43
CA SER A 11 -4.10 11.76 -0.56
C SER A 11 -3.00 11.40 -1.56
N TYR A 12 -2.40 10.25 -1.32
CA TYR A 12 -1.40 9.59 -2.16
C TYR A 12 -1.86 8.16 -2.40
N SER A 13 -1.82 7.69 -3.63
CA SER A 13 -2.30 6.36 -4.02
C SER A 13 -1.22 5.64 -4.82
N ILE A 14 -1.07 4.34 -4.58
CA ILE A 14 -0.23 3.45 -5.39
C ILE A 14 -1.02 2.20 -5.75
N ASP A 15 -0.94 1.81 -7.01
CA ASP A 15 -1.54 0.58 -7.50
C ASP A 15 -0.57 -0.60 -7.32
N PHE A 16 -1.12 -1.78 -7.02
CA PHE A 16 -0.34 -3.01 -6.88
C PHE A 16 -1.14 -4.25 -7.25
N GLY A 17 -0.44 -5.29 -7.69
CA GLY A 17 -1.07 -6.46 -8.30
C GLY A 17 -1.86 -6.06 -9.55
N THR A 18 -2.95 -6.75 -9.85
CA THR A 18 -3.71 -6.51 -11.09
C THR A 18 -4.66 -5.31 -11.00
N ARG A 19 -5.34 -5.14 -9.86
CA ARG A 19 -6.39 -4.11 -9.70
C ARG A 19 -6.47 -3.52 -8.30
N ASN A 20 -5.51 -3.80 -7.41
CA ASN A 20 -5.58 -3.28 -6.05
C ASN A 20 -4.88 -1.94 -5.95
N PHE A 21 -5.29 -1.13 -4.97
CA PHE A 21 -4.58 0.10 -4.61
C PHE A 21 -4.43 0.22 -3.11
N LEU A 22 -3.39 0.96 -2.70
CA LEU A 22 -3.20 1.45 -1.34
C LEU A 22 -3.25 2.97 -1.39
N GLU A 23 -4.04 3.58 -0.51
CA GLU A 23 -4.16 5.02 -0.35
C GLU A 23 -3.70 5.43 1.05
N LEU A 24 -2.85 6.45 1.12
CA LEU A 24 -2.53 7.19 2.33
C LEU A 24 -3.16 8.58 2.22
N ALA A 25 -4.04 8.95 3.15
CA ALA A 25 -4.80 10.19 3.09
C ALA A 25 -4.79 10.93 4.43
N LEU A 26 -4.65 12.25 4.37
CA LEU A 26 -4.94 13.17 5.48
C LEU A 26 -6.39 13.62 5.36
N LYS A 27 -7.18 13.37 6.40
CA LYS A 27 -8.62 13.64 6.44
C LYS A 27 -8.97 14.53 7.63
N GLU A 28 -10.08 15.24 7.49
CA GLU A 28 -10.71 16.04 8.53
C GLU A 28 -12.13 15.53 8.74
N ALA A 29 -12.47 15.22 9.99
CA ALA A 29 -13.83 14.92 10.43
C ALA A 29 -14.41 16.18 11.09
N ARG A 30 -15.62 16.55 10.67
CA ARG A 30 -16.38 17.65 11.26
C ARG A 30 -17.61 17.11 11.95
N GLU A 31 -17.80 17.50 13.21
CA GLU A 31 -19.00 17.24 13.99
C GLU A 31 -19.43 18.55 14.66
N GLY A 32 -20.39 19.25 14.05
CA GLY A 32 -20.76 20.61 14.43
C GLY A 32 -19.60 21.60 14.29
N ASP A 33 -19.19 22.19 15.41
CA ASP A 33 -18.06 23.14 15.52
C ASP A 33 -16.72 22.47 15.82
N LYS A 34 -16.70 21.15 16.05
CA LYS A 34 -15.47 20.40 16.31
C LYS A 34 -14.88 19.88 15.00
N PHE A 35 -13.57 20.11 14.85
CA PHE A 35 -12.78 19.60 13.74
C PHE A 35 -11.70 18.68 14.30
N ASN A 36 -11.59 17.47 13.76
CA ASN A 36 -10.51 16.55 14.09
C ASN A 36 -9.83 16.07 12.83
N ARG A 37 -8.50 16.10 12.80
CA ARG A 37 -7.70 15.64 11.66
C ARG A 37 -7.03 14.32 11.97
N PHE A 38 -6.98 13.45 10.98
CA PHE A 38 -6.47 12.10 11.13
C PHE A 38 -5.85 11.58 9.82
N ILE A 39 -4.91 10.66 9.95
CA ILE A 39 -4.28 9.96 8.85
C ILE A 39 -5.04 8.66 8.61
N SER A 40 -5.30 8.33 7.34
CA SER A 40 -6.04 7.15 6.91
C SER A 40 -5.21 6.36 5.91
N ILE A 41 -4.94 5.09 6.21
CA ILE A 41 -4.37 4.13 5.27
C ILE A 41 -5.49 3.20 4.81
N SER A 42 -5.78 3.18 3.52
CA SER A 42 -6.90 2.43 2.96
C SER A 42 -6.43 1.50 1.85
N LYS A 43 -6.96 0.27 1.82
CA LYS A 43 -6.77 -0.68 0.73
C LYS A 43 -8.07 -0.83 -0.03
N GLY A 44 -7.98 -0.81 -1.35
CA GLY A 44 -9.12 -0.99 -2.24
C GLY A 44 -8.75 -1.68 -3.54
N TYR A 45 -9.69 -1.66 -4.47
CA TYR A 45 -9.49 -2.13 -5.83
C TYR A 45 -10.24 -1.24 -6.83
N THR A 46 -9.78 -1.28 -8.07
CA THR A 46 -10.40 -0.60 -9.20
C THR A 46 -11.22 -1.62 -10.01
N ASP A 47 -12.47 -1.29 -10.31
CA ASP A 47 -13.31 -2.14 -11.15
C ASP A 47 -13.00 -1.99 -12.66
N GLN A 48 -13.73 -2.71 -13.51
CA GLN A 48 -13.53 -2.67 -14.97
C GLN A 48 -13.88 -1.31 -15.59
N GLU A 49 -14.66 -0.50 -14.88
CA GLU A 49 -15.04 0.85 -15.30
C GLU A 49 -14.11 1.92 -14.72
N GLY A 50 -13.05 1.52 -14.01
CA GLY A 50 -12.10 2.45 -13.40
C GLY A 50 -12.54 3.03 -12.06
N ARG A 51 -13.64 2.57 -11.46
CA ARG A 51 -14.15 3.10 -10.20
C ARG A 51 -13.39 2.47 -9.02
N LYS A 52 -13.04 3.31 -8.03
CA LYS A 52 -12.36 2.87 -6.80
C LYS A 52 -13.34 2.34 -5.76
N HIS A 53 -13.09 1.11 -5.31
CA HIS A 53 -13.83 0.43 -4.25
C HIS A 53 -12.92 0.19 -3.04
N TYR A 54 -13.23 0.84 -1.92
CA TYR A 54 -12.45 0.71 -0.68
C TYR A 54 -12.91 -0.54 0.09
N LYS A 55 -11.97 -1.40 0.50
CA LYS A 55 -12.25 -2.64 1.25
C LYS A 55 -12.03 -2.50 2.74
N ARG A 56 -10.88 -1.96 3.14
CA ARG A 56 -10.49 -1.78 4.54
C ARG A 56 -9.71 -0.48 4.69
N SER A 57 -9.92 0.21 5.80
CA SER A 57 -9.18 1.40 6.17
C SER A 57 -8.76 1.34 7.63
N LEU A 58 -7.56 1.84 7.90
CA LEU A 58 -7.03 2.04 9.24
C LEU A 58 -6.76 3.54 9.43
N GLY A 59 -7.34 4.12 10.47
CA GLY A 59 -7.23 5.54 10.78
C GLY A 59 -6.49 5.77 12.09
N PHE A 60 -5.65 6.80 12.13
CA PHE A 60 -4.89 7.22 13.30
C PHE A 60 -5.02 8.72 13.50
N ALA A 61 -5.07 9.19 14.74
CA ALA A 61 -4.91 10.61 15.03
C ALA A 61 -3.55 11.12 14.50
N ILE A 62 -3.44 12.44 14.30
CA ILE A 62 -2.13 13.05 13.97
C ILE A 62 -1.32 13.09 15.26
N ASP A 63 -0.59 12.01 15.48
CA ASP A 63 0.28 11.81 16.62
C ASP A 63 1.72 11.63 16.09
N GLU A 64 2.65 12.42 16.64
CA GLU A 64 4.05 12.44 16.20
C GLU A 64 4.70 11.07 16.42
N GLU A 65 4.43 10.38 17.53
CA GLU A 65 5.03 9.08 17.84
C GLU A 65 4.59 8.02 16.82
N VAL A 66 3.32 8.05 16.41
CA VAL A 66 2.79 7.13 15.41
C VAL A 66 3.40 7.39 14.04
N ILE A 67 3.55 8.66 13.65
CA ILE A 67 4.15 9.05 12.37
C ILE A 67 5.63 8.66 12.33
N ASP A 68 6.37 9.00 13.38
CA ASP A 68 7.81 8.71 13.50
C ASP A 68 8.07 7.21 13.49
N PHE A 69 7.22 6.42 14.16
CA PHE A 69 7.28 4.95 14.10
C PHE A 69 7.25 4.43 12.65
N PHE A 70 6.36 4.94 11.80
CA PHE A 70 6.30 4.52 10.40
C PHE A 70 7.52 4.97 9.59
N ILE A 71 7.99 6.20 9.83
CA ILE A 71 9.16 6.77 9.15
C ILE A 71 10.42 5.97 9.50
N ASP A 72 10.58 5.56 10.75
CA ASP A 72 11.74 4.82 11.24
C ASP A 72 11.70 3.34 10.81
N LYS A 73 10.52 2.69 10.88
CA LYS A 73 10.40 1.24 10.65
C LYS A 73 10.24 0.81 9.21
N PHE A 74 9.64 1.62 8.34
CA PHE A 74 9.51 1.22 6.93
C PHE A 74 10.86 1.06 6.19
N PRO A 75 11.88 1.89 6.40
CA PRO A 75 13.21 1.66 5.84
C PRO A 75 13.84 0.34 6.28
N GLU A 76 13.68 -0.04 7.56
CA GLU A 76 14.15 -1.32 8.10
C GLU A 76 13.44 -2.50 7.39
N ILE A 77 12.11 -2.49 7.38
CA ILE A 77 11.30 -3.53 6.71
C ILE A 77 11.63 -3.62 5.21
N LYS A 78 11.87 -2.49 4.55
CA LYS A 78 12.26 -2.46 3.12
C LYS A 78 13.60 -3.16 2.89
N LYS A 79 14.58 -2.98 3.78
CA LYS A 79 15.90 -3.64 3.68
C LYS A 79 15.73 -5.15 3.82
N GLU A 80 14.99 -5.61 4.83
CA GLU A 80 14.74 -7.03 5.07
C GLU A 80 13.97 -7.70 3.92
N ALA A 81 12.88 -7.09 3.45
CA ALA A 81 12.11 -7.59 2.31
C ALA A 81 12.95 -7.73 1.03
N SER A 82 13.97 -6.89 0.86
CA SER A 82 14.89 -6.94 -0.28
C SER A 82 15.92 -8.07 -0.17
N GLN A 83 16.25 -8.51 1.05
CA GLN A 83 17.16 -9.64 1.28
C GLN A 83 16.47 -10.98 1.00
N VAL A 84 15.18 -11.11 1.31
CA VAL A 84 14.37 -12.32 1.01
C VAL A 84 14.26 -12.61 -0.50
N LYS A 85 14.27 -11.57 -1.35
CA LYS A 85 14.29 -11.73 -2.81
C LYS A 85 15.63 -12.22 -3.35
N LYS A 86 16.74 -12.05 -2.61
CA LYS A 86 18.07 -12.52 -3.04
C LYS A 86 18.31 -14.00 -2.71
N SER A 87 17.65 -14.55 -1.69
CA SER A 87 17.80 -15.96 -1.28
C SER A 87 16.89 -16.94 -2.04
N SER A 88 16.02 -16.46 -2.92
CA SER A 88 15.01 -17.27 -3.61
C SER A 88 15.15 -17.30 -5.14
N LYS A 89 16.28 -16.88 -5.72
CA LYS A 89 16.56 -17.09 -7.15
C LYS A 89 17.01 -18.55 -7.35
N PRO A 90 16.24 -19.42 -8.04
CA PRO A 90 16.76 -20.71 -8.48
C PRO A 90 17.91 -20.46 -9.47
N LYS A 91 19.02 -21.17 -9.29
CA LYS A 91 20.07 -21.29 -10.31
C LYS A 91 19.41 -21.76 -11.61
N GLU A 92 19.45 -20.92 -12.64
CA GLU A 92 19.42 -21.38 -14.02
C GLU A 92 20.56 -22.40 -14.15
N LYS A 93 20.19 -23.66 -14.39
CA LYS A 93 21.11 -24.63 -14.97
C LYS A 93 20.83 -24.57 -16.47
N GLU A 94 21.68 -23.82 -17.16
CA GLU A 94 22.05 -24.14 -18.53
C GLU A 94 22.45 -25.62 -18.58
N GLU A 95 21.74 -26.39 -19.37
CA GLU A 95 22.24 -27.68 -19.86
C GLU A 95 21.91 -27.66 -21.36
N GLU A 96 22.81 -27.03 -22.11
CA GLU A 96 23.07 -27.38 -23.49
C GLU A 96 23.28 -28.89 -23.55
N THR A 97 22.52 -29.57 -24.38
CA THR A 97 22.99 -30.82 -24.97
C THR A 97 22.58 -30.79 -26.42
N GLU A 98 23.56 -30.38 -27.23
CA GLU A 98 23.73 -30.86 -28.60
C GLU A 98 23.46 -32.36 -28.64
N LYS A 99 22.58 -32.79 -29.54
CA LYS A 99 22.73 -34.07 -30.20
C LYS A 99 22.49 -33.89 -31.69
N GLU A 100 23.56 -34.24 -32.40
CA GLU A 100 23.72 -34.47 -33.82
C GLU A 100 22.65 -35.39 -34.40
N GLU A 101 22.40 -35.16 -35.70
CA GLU A 101 22.24 -36.12 -36.81
C GLU A 101 21.76 -37.55 -36.50
N GLU A 102 20.66 -37.97 -37.14
CA GLU A 102 20.68 -39.04 -38.17
C GLU A 102 19.27 -39.29 -38.75
N GLU A 103 19.23 -39.34 -40.08
CA GLU A 103 18.23 -39.90 -41.03
C GLU A 103 16.77 -39.41 -41.08
#